data_AF-A0A8H6NWF0-F1
#
_entry.id   AF-A0A8H6NWF0-F1
#
_cell.length_a   1.000
_cell.length_b   1.000
_cell.length_c   1.000
_cell.angle_alpha   90.00
_cell.angle_beta   90.00
_cell.angle_gamma   90.00
#
_symmetry.space_group_name_H-M   'P 1'
#
loop_
_entity.id
_entity.type
_entity.pdbx_description
1 polymer ?
#
loop_
_entity_poly.entity_id
_entity_poly.type
_entity_poly.pdbx_seq_one_letter_code
_entity_poly.pdbx_strand_id
1 'polypeptide(L)'
;MVRLSLLALAAVAQLSHAWLPNDATKKLLDARGFSLFDGQNTTDDGLGRRWWTASGKIRGVNLGSLFVVEPWMMDGEWNSMGCGGQQSEFDCVMNTGQERSDAAFQKHWDTWIT
;
A
#
# COMPACT_ATOMS: atom_id res chain seq x y z
N MET A 1 -33.70 23.46 -6.05
CA MET A 1 -32.51 22.61 -6.34
C MET A 1 -31.41 22.71 -5.29
N VAL A 2 -31.00 23.92 -4.85
CA VAL A 2 -29.89 24.11 -3.86
C VAL A 2 -30.07 23.34 -2.53
N ARG A 3 -31.29 23.19 -2.04
CA ARG A 3 -31.57 22.50 -0.76
C ARG A 3 -31.35 20.97 -0.80
N LEU A 4 -31.56 20.33 -1.95
CA LEU A 4 -31.27 18.89 -2.11
C LEU A 4 -29.76 18.64 -2.16
N SER A 5 -29.00 19.55 -2.78
CA SER A 5 -27.54 19.47 -2.89
C SER A 5 -26.83 19.58 -1.54
N LEU A 6 -27.35 20.41 -0.62
CA LEU A 6 -26.80 20.55 0.73
C LEU A 6 -27.01 19.29 1.60
N LEU A 7 -28.15 18.61 1.45
CA LEU A 7 -28.43 17.35 2.15
C LEU A 7 -27.52 16.21 1.65
N ALA A 8 -27.25 16.16 0.35
CA ALA A 8 -26.31 15.19 -0.22
C ALA A 8 -24.87 15.41 0.28
N LEU A 9 -24.43 16.67 0.43
CA LEU A 9 -23.09 17.00 0.94
C LEU A 9 -22.90 16.60 2.42
N ALA A 10 -23.93 16.77 3.25
CA ALA A 10 -23.89 16.37 4.65
C ALA A 10 -23.84 14.84 4.83
N ALA A 11 -24.50 14.09 3.94
CA ALA A 11 -24.51 12.62 4.00
C ALA A 11 -23.14 11.99 3.66
N VAL A 12 -22.37 12.59 2.75
CA VAL A 12 -21.03 12.07 2.38
C VAL A 12 -19.93 12.42 3.39
N ALA A 13 -20.12 13.48 4.18
CA ALA A 13 -19.16 13.87 5.22
C ALA A 13 -19.05 12.84 6.36
N GLN A 14 -20.07 12.01 6.58
CA GLN A 14 -20.03 10.95 7.59
C GLN A 14 -19.22 9.72 7.14
N LEU A 15 -19.03 9.53 5.82
CA LEU A 15 -18.26 8.41 5.28
C LEU A 15 -16.74 8.59 5.46
N SER A 16 -16.24 9.83 5.57
CA SER A 16 -14.81 10.08 5.83
C SER A 16 -14.39 9.78 7.27
N HIS A 17 -15.31 9.88 8.24
CA HIS A 17 -15.03 9.52 9.64
C HIS A 17 -14.83 8.02 9.85
N ALA A 18 -15.40 7.16 8.99
CA ALA A 18 -15.18 5.72 9.05
C ALA A 18 -13.76 5.31 8.61
N TRP A 19 -13.01 6.23 7.99
CA TRP A 19 -11.69 5.97 7.40
C TRP A 19 -10.53 6.67 8.11
N LEU A 20 -10.78 7.34 9.23
CA LEU A 20 -9.74 7.99 10.03
C LEU A 20 -9.39 7.10 11.23
N PRO A 21 -8.33 6.27 11.16
CA PRO A 21 -7.96 5.32 12.21
C PRO A 21 -7.50 5.97 13.54
N ASN A 22 -7.60 7.29 13.68
CA ASN A 22 -7.11 8.03 14.84
C ASN A 22 -8.07 9.14 15.32
N ASP A 23 -9.38 8.92 15.26
CA ASP A 23 -10.38 9.86 15.81
C ASP A 23 -10.47 9.84 17.35
N ALA A 24 -9.56 9.11 18.02
CA ALA A 24 -9.49 8.86 19.46
C ALA A 24 -10.70 8.13 20.08
N THR A 25 -11.77 7.87 19.33
CA THR A 25 -12.97 7.18 19.84
C THR A 25 -12.88 5.67 19.69
N LYS A 26 -12.15 5.18 18.69
CA LYS A 26 -11.93 3.75 18.46
C LYS A 26 -10.45 3.41 18.44
N LYS A 27 -10.00 2.66 19.45
CA LYS A 27 -8.64 2.11 19.48
C LYS A 27 -8.63 0.79 18.70
N LEU A 28 -7.80 0.70 17.68
CA LEU A 28 -7.50 -0.56 17.01
C LEU A 28 -6.47 -1.30 17.86
N LEU A 29 -6.93 -2.36 18.52
CA LEU A 29 -6.11 -3.14 19.45
C LEU A 29 -5.53 -4.37 18.75
N ASP A 30 -4.31 -4.77 19.11
CA ASP A 30 -3.78 -6.08 18.76
C ASP A 30 -4.44 -7.20 19.57
N ALA A 31 -4.11 -8.46 19.26
CA ALA A 31 -4.64 -9.64 19.99
C ALA A 31 -4.28 -9.66 21.50
N ARG A 32 -3.36 -8.79 21.93
CA ARG A 32 -2.91 -8.64 23.32
C ARG A 32 -3.51 -7.39 23.98
N GLY A 33 -4.39 -6.66 23.29
CA GLY A 33 -5.07 -5.48 23.80
C GLY A 33 -4.29 -4.18 23.68
N PHE A 34 -3.15 -4.15 22.98
CA PHE A 34 -2.36 -2.93 22.78
C PHE A 34 -2.89 -2.11 21.61
N SER A 35 -3.05 -0.80 21.80
CA SER A 35 -3.45 0.10 20.72
C SER A 35 -2.32 0.27 19.71
N LEU A 36 -2.62 -0.02 18.44
CA LEU A 36 -1.69 0.01 17.32
C LEU A 36 -1.22 1.42 16.95
N PHE A 37 -1.93 2.46 17.39
CA PHE A 37 -1.68 3.86 17.05
C PHE A 37 -1.40 4.73 18.29
N ASP A 38 -1.33 4.13 19.47
CA ASP A 38 -1.09 4.86 20.70
C ASP A 38 0.42 4.91 20.98
N GLY A 39 1.01 6.09 20.79
CA GLY A 39 2.45 6.32 21.04
C GLY A 39 2.83 6.34 22.52
N GLN A 40 1.86 6.23 23.44
CA GLN A 40 2.07 6.40 24.88
C GLN A 40 2.34 5.12 25.67
N ASN A 41 2.07 3.93 25.12
CA ASN A 41 2.45 2.66 25.77
C ASN A 41 3.89 2.27 25.45
N THR A 42 4.82 3.13 25.86
CA THR A 42 6.25 2.81 25.96
C THR A 42 6.58 2.54 27.43
N THR A 43 5.95 1.53 28.01
CA THR A 43 6.51 0.93 29.23
C THR A 43 7.74 0.13 28.81
N ASP A 44 8.83 0.41 29.50
CA ASP A 44 10.24 0.06 29.30
C ASP A 44 10.52 -1.45 29.43
N ASP A 45 9.67 -2.29 28.85
CA ASP A 45 9.65 -3.73 29.11
C ASP A 45 9.77 -4.51 27.80
N GLY A 46 11.01 -4.58 27.27
CA GLY A 46 11.57 -5.66 26.42
C GLY A 46 10.86 -6.07 25.12
N LEU A 47 9.64 -5.62 24.87
CA LEU A 47 8.84 -5.93 23.70
C LEU A 47 9.24 -4.95 22.62
N GLY A 48 10.13 -5.44 21.74
CA GLY A 48 10.77 -4.71 20.66
C GLY A 48 9.88 -3.64 20.07
N ARG A 49 10.26 -2.38 20.29
CA ARG A 49 9.60 -1.21 19.74
C ARG A 49 9.41 -1.44 18.24
N ARG A 50 8.16 -1.65 17.80
CA ARG A 50 7.81 -1.60 16.38
C ARG A 50 8.14 -0.17 15.96
N TRP A 51 9.20 -0.03 15.14
CA TRP A 51 9.90 1.23 14.86
C TRP A 51 8.91 2.41 14.70
N TRP A 52 8.86 3.28 15.71
CA TRP A 52 8.17 4.57 15.66
C TRP A 52 9.21 5.69 15.73
N THR A 53 8.86 6.89 15.27
CA THR A 53 9.74 8.09 15.11
C THR A 53 10.58 8.46 16.33
N ALA A 54 10.26 7.93 17.51
CA ALA A 54 11.07 7.99 18.73
C ALA A 54 12.36 7.14 18.70
N SER A 55 12.57 6.30 17.68
CA SER A 55 13.66 5.31 17.61
C SER A 55 14.87 5.75 16.75
N GLY A 56 14.83 6.93 16.13
CA GLY A 56 15.91 7.48 15.30
C GLY A 56 15.50 7.83 13.86
N LYS A 57 16.47 8.28 13.04
CA LYS A 57 16.23 8.62 11.62
C LYS A 57 16.13 7.36 10.76
N ILE A 58 15.06 7.24 9.96
CA ILE A 58 14.91 6.16 8.96
C ILE A 58 15.98 6.33 7.87
N ARG A 59 16.67 5.23 7.53
CA ARG A 59 17.56 5.10 6.37
C ARG A 59 17.07 3.95 5.51
N GLY A 60 15.98 4.18 4.79
CA GLY A 60 15.28 3.16 4.01
C GLY A 60 15.58 3.24 2.52
N VAL A 61 15.14 2.20 1.81
CA VAL A 61 15.11 2.12 0.35
C VAL A 61 13.70 1.73 -0.09
N ASN A 62 13.30 2.12 -1.30
CA ASN A 62 12.06 1.66 -1.90
C ASN A 62 12.27 0.28 -2.53
N LEU A 63 11.25 -0.58 -2.44
CA LEU A 63 11.17 -1.84 -3.17
C LEU A 63 10.54 -1.58 -4.55
N GLY A 64 11.23 -0.73 -5.33
CA GLY A 64 10.71 -0.24 -6.60
C GLY A 64 10.52 -1.34 -7.62
N SER A 65 9.48 -1.21 -8.44
CA SER A 65 9.10 -2.19 -9.47
C SER A 65 8.74 -3.59 -8.96
N LEU A 66 8.58 -3.81 -7.64
CA LEU A 66 8.14 -5.11 -7.14
C LEU A 66 6.67 -5.38 -7.50
N PHE A 67 5.74 -4.54 -7.05
CA PHE A 67 4.30 -4.77 -7.26
C PHE A 67 3.64 -3.86 -8.30
N VAL A 68 4.34 -2.83 -8.75
CA VAL A 68 3.89 -1.92 -9.81
C VAL A 68 5.08 -1.71 -10.72
N VAL A 69 4.98 -2.19 -11.95
CA VAL A 69 6.14 -2.22 -12.85
C VAL A 69 6.40 -0.86 -13.47
N GLU A 70 7.66 -0.41 -13.38
CA GLU A 70 8.15 0.76 -14.09
C GLU A 70 9.21 0.34 -15.13
N PRO A 71 8.90 0.36 -16.44
CA PRO A 71 9.80 -0.17 -17.47
C PRO A 71 11.23 0.39 -17.43
N TRP A 72 11.39 1.66 -17.04
CA TRP A 72 12.70 2.31 -16.95
C TRP A 72 13.61 1.74 -15.84
N MET A 73 13.04 1.10 -14.80
CA MET A 73 13.79 0.48 -13.71
C MET A 73 14.23 -0.95 -14.02
N MET A 74 13.47 -1.65 -14.88
CA MET A 74 13.57 -3.10 -15.06
C MET A 74 13.44 -3.53 -16.52
N ASP A 75 13.92 -2.74 -17.48
CA ASP A 75 13.69 -2.96 -18.93
C ASP A 75 14.02 -4.39 -19.39
N GLY A 76 15.12 -4.99 -18.88
CA GLY A 76 15.46 -6.38 -19.19
C GLY A 76 14.39 -7.38 -18.74
N GLU A 77 13.88 -7.23 -17.52
CA GLU A 77 12.83 -8.10 -16.98
C GLU A 77 11.46 -7.79 -17.60
N TRP A 78 11.20 -6.52 -17.94
CA TRP A 78 10.02 -6.10 -18.68
C TRP A 78 9.92 -6.80 -20.04
N ASN A 79 11.04 -6.87 -20.76
CA ASN A 79 11.13 -7.62 -22.00
C ASN A 79 11.01 -9.15 -21.76
N SER A 80 11.60 -9.69 -20.68
CA SER A 80 11.57 -11.12 -20.36
C SER A 80 10.14 -11.63 -20.04
N MET A 81 9.33 -10.79 -19.39
CA MET A 81 7.91 -11.05 -19.12
C MET A 81 7.05 -11.04 -20.39
N GLY A 82 7.59 -10.60 -21.53
CA GLY A 82 6.86 -10.46 -22.80
C GLY A 82 6.09 -9.14 -22.92
N CYS A 83 6.41 -8.16 -22.07
CA CYS A 83 5.82 -6.83 -22.08
C CYS A 83 6.66 -5.80 -22.86
N GLY A 84 7.68 -6.25 -23.59
CA GLY A 84 8.55 -5.39 -24.38
C GLY A 84 7.79 -4.44 -25.31
N GLY A 85 8.20 -3.17 -25.32
CA GLY A 85 7.58 -2.11 -26.12
C GLY A 85 6.24 -1.57 -25.58
N GLN A 86 5.71 -2.14 -24.49
CA GLN A 86 4.52 -1.61 -23.82
C GLN A 86 4.90 -0.47 -22.85
N GLN A 87 4.04 0.55 -22.76
CA GLN A 87 4.32 1.75 -21.96
C GLN A 87 3.95 1.60 -20.48
N SER A 88 3.08 0.65 -20.15
CA SER A 88 2.61 0.43 -18.79
C SER A 88 2.24 -1.04 -18.54
N GLU A 89 2.09 -1.39 -17.27
CA GLU A 89 1.55 -2.68 -16.83
C GLU A 89 0.18 -2.95 -17.45
N PHE A 90 -0.70 -1.93 -17.44
CA PHE A 90 -2.02 -2.00 -18.04
C PHE A 90 -1.94 -2.34 -19.54
N ASP A 91 -1.09 -1.66 -20.31
CA ASP A 91 -0.93 -1.93 -21.74
C ASP A 91 -0.41 -3.36 -21.98
N CYS A 92 0.50 -3.85 -21.12
CA CYS A 92 0.96 -5.23 -21.21
C CYS A 92 -0.17 -6.24 -20.98
N VAL A 93 -1.00 -6.06 -19.94
CA VAL A 93 -2.12 -6.97 -19.67
C VAL A 93 -3.15 -6.92 -20.80
N MET A 94 -3.45 -5.73 -21.31
CA MET A 94 -4.37 -5.56 -22.44
C MET A 94 -3.85 -6.22 -23.73
N ASN A 95 -2.53 -6.20 -23.96
CA ASN A 95 -1.91 -6.78 -25.15
C ASN A 95 -1.71 -8.31 -25.05
N THR A 96 -1.28 -8.80 -23.88
CA THR A 96 -0.87 -10.21 -23.70
C THR A 96 -1.94 -11.10 -23.09
N GLY A 97 -2.96 -10.50 -22.47
CA GLY A 97 -4.05 -11.19 -21.78
C GLY A 97 -3.74 -11.48 -20.31
N GLN A 98 -4.81 -11.60 -19.51
CA GLN A 98 -4.74 -11.78 -18.06
C GLN A 98 -3.93 -13.01 -17.63
N GLU A 99 -4.27 -14.19 -18.13
CA GLU A 99 -3.64 -15.46 -17.71
C GLU A 99 -2.11 -15.46 -17.94
N ARG A 100 -1.67 -14.95 -19.09
CA ARG A 100 -0.25 -14.86 -19.43
C ARG A 100 0.46 -13.83 -18.56
N SER A 101 -0.17 -12.67 -18.35
CA SER A 101 0.39 -11.60 -17.52
C SER A 101 0.53 -12.05 -16.07
N ASP A 102 -0.50 -12.68 -15.52
CA ASP A 102 -0.50 -13.19 -14.14
C ASP A 102 0.65 -14.18 -13.91
N ALA A 103 0.87 -15.11 -14.85
CA ALA A 103 1.97 -16.06 -14.77
C ALA A 103 3.35 -15.37 -14.83
N ALA A 104 3.50 -14.34 -15.66
CA ALA A 104 4.75 -13.58 -15.75
C ALA A 104 5.00 -12.74 -14.49
N PHE A 105 3.98 -12.02 -14.00
CA PHE A 105 4.08 -11.18 -12.81
C PHE A 105 4.29 -11.99 -11.54
N GLN A 106 3.64 -13.16 -11.41
CA GLN A 106 3.90 -14.05 -10.28
C GLN A 106 5.37 -14.47 -10.21
N LYS A 107 5.95 -14.87 -11.34
CA LYS A 107 7.37 -15.21 -11.41
C LYS A 107 8.26 -14.01 -11.06
N HIS A 108 7.91 -12.81 -11.51
CA HIS A 108 8.63 -11.58 -11.15
C HIS A 108 8.57 -11.32 -9.64
N TRP A 109 7.39 -11.39 -9.03
CA TRP A 109 7.23 -11.21 -7.57
C TRP A 109 8.04 -12.21 -6.76
N ASP A 110 8.15 -13.45 -7.22
CA ASP A 110 8.90 -14.52 -6.55
C ASP A 110 10.42 -14.32 -6.62
N THR A 111 10.93 -13.52 -7.56
CA THR A 111 12.37 -13.47 -7.88
C THR A 111 13.01 -12.07 -7.84
N TRP A 112 12.22 -10.99 -7.92
CA TRP A 112 12.76 -9.63 -8.01
C TRP A 112 13.46 -9.17 -6.73
N ILE A 113 12.88 -9.47 -5.56
CA ILE A 113 13.42 -9.09 -4.25
C ILE A 113 13.28 -10.30 -3.30
N THR A 114 14.40 -10.75 -2.74
CA THR A 114 14.51 -11.97 -1.93
C THR A 114 15.27 -11.72 -0.63
#